data_AF-A0A434FAB9-F1
#
_entry.id   AF-A0A434FAB9-F1
#
_cell.length_a   1.000
_cell.length_b   1.000
_cell.length_c   1.000
_cell.angle_alpha   90.00
_cell.angle_beta   90.00
_cell.angle_gamma   90.00
#
_symmetry.space_group_name_H-M   'P 1'
#
loop_
_entity.id
_entity.type
_entity.pdbx_description
1 polymer ?
#
loop_
_entity_poly.entity_id
_entity_poly.type
_entity_poly.pdbx_seq_one_letter_code
_entity_poly.pdbx_strand_id
1 'polypeptide(L)'
;MTDKEVAPEALPLLGVLSVSKRTDLLRNALALNVASGTVLFEQGDMPNFQLIILAGSAHLFGRSPEGHEVFIEAVRAPDLIIPAAVISGAPYL
;
A
#
# COMPACT_ATOMS: atom_id res chain seq x y z
N MET A 1 0.83 -21.01 -4.08
CA MET A 1 0.33 -20.29 -5.26
C MET A 1 1.41 -19.33 -5.67
N THR A 2 1.86 -19.34 -6.91
CA THR A 2 2.82 -18.36 -7.43
C THR A 2 2.14 -17.00 -7.48
N ASP A 3 2.41 -16.13 -6.51
CA ASP A 3 2.00 -14.73 -6.53
C ASP A 3 2.70 -14.07 -7.73
N LYS A 4 1.96 -13.96 -8.82
CA LYS A 4 2.47 -13.33 -10.04
C LYS A 4 2.41 -11.82 -9.82
N GLU A 5 3.59 -11.20 -9.82
CA GLU A 5 3.73 -9.75 -9.74
C GLU A 5 2.88 -9.04 -10.79
N VAL A 6 2.10 -8.06 -10.35
CA VAL A 6 1.27 -7.23 -11.21
C VAL A 6 2.10 -6.04 -11.68
N ALA A 7 2.23 -5.90 -13.00
CA ALA A 7 2.86 -4.71 -13.59
C ALA A 7 2.06 -3.44 -13.19
N PRO A 8 2.71 -2.36 -12.73
CA PRO A 8 2.02 -1.14 -12.28
C PRO A 8 1.02 -0.58 -13.29
N GLU A 9 1.35 -0.62 -14.59
CA GLU A 9 0.49 -0.13 -15.67
C GLU A 9 -0.78 -0.98 -15.89
N ALA A 10 -0.78 -2.22 -15.40
CA ALA A 10 -1.90 -3.16 -15.49
C ALA A 10 -2.79 -3.16 -14.24
N LEU A 11 -2.51 -2.29 -13.26
CA LEU A 11 -3.34 -2.16 -12.06
C LEU A 11 -4.78 -1.74 -12.42
N PRO A 12 -5.81 -2.48 -11.98
CA PRO A 12 -7.20 -2.20 -12.32
C PRO A 12 -7.64 -0.76 -12.00
N LEU A 13 -7.22 -0.23 -10.84
CA LEU A 13 -7.50 1.15 -10.41
C LEU A 13 -6.98 2.20 -11.41
N LEU A 14 -5.88 1.92 -12.10
CA LEU A 14 -5.30 2.83 -13.08
C LEU A 14 -5.86 2.62 -14.49
N GLY A 15 -6.62 1.55 -14.72
CA GLY A 15 -7.17 1.19 -16.03
C GLY A 15 -8.20 2.18 -16.57
N VAL A 16 -8.81 2.99 -15.70
CA VAL A 16 -9.74 4.06 -16.09
C VAL A 16 -9.04 5.30 -16.62
N LEU A 17 -7.72 5.41 -16.44
CA LEU A 17 -6.93 6.56 -16.89
C LEU A 17 -6.49 6.37 -18.34
N SER A 18 -6.39 7.48 -19.08
CA SER A 18 -5.71 7.46 -20.38
C SER A 18 -4.24 7.08 -20.21
N VAL A 19 -3.63 6.53 -21.27
CA VAL A 19 -2.22 6.13 -21.26
C VAL A 19 -1.31 7.28 -20.80
N SER A 20 -1.53 8.50 -21.32
CA SER A 20 -0.76 9.68 -20.93
C SER A 20 -0.87 9.99 -19.43
N LYS A 21 -2.10 10.02 -18.87
CA LYS A 21 -2.31 10.27 -17.44
C LYS A 21 -1.68 9.19 -16.57
N ARG A 22 -1.76 7.93 -16.98
CA ARG A 22 -1.14 6.81 -16.26
C ARG A 22 0.39 6.93 -16.28
N THR A 23 0.99 7.25 -17.41
CA THR A 23 2.44 7.48 -17.52
C THR A 23 2.88 8.64 -16.64
N ASP A 24 2.14 9.75 -16.62
CA ASP A 24 2.47 10.90 -15.79
C ASP A 24 2.33 10.60 -14.29
N LEU A 25 1.30 9.85 -13.88
CA LEU A 25 1.14 9.39 -12.51
C LEU A 25 2.32 8.49 -12.06
N LEU A 26 2.69 7.52 -12.90
CA LEU A 26 3.75 6.56 -12.59
C LEU A 26 5.17 7.17 -12.68
N ARG A 27 5.34 8.35 -13.28
CA ARG A 27 6.65 9.00 -13.45
C ARG A 27 7.39 9.23 -12.13
N ASN A 28 6.65 9.50 -11.05
CA ASN A 28 7.20 9.73 -9.71
C ASN A 28 6.96 8.54 -8.76
N ALA A 29 6.49 7.40 -9.28
CA ALA A 29 6.28 6.21 -8.49
C ALA A 29 7.63 5.48 -8.25
N LEU A 30 7.74 4.85 -7.10
CA LEU A 30 8.90 4.05 -6.71
C LEU A 30 8.43 2.61 -6.48
N ALA A 31 9.14 1.65 -7.09
CA ALA A 31 8.95 0.23 -6.81
C ALA A 31 9.99 -0.23 -5.79
N LEU A 32 9.53 -0.85 -4.70
CA LEU A 32 10.37 -1.33 -3.62
C LEU A 32 10.06 -2.80 -3.35
N ASN A 33 11.12 -3.60 -3.22
CA ASN A 33 11.04 -4.97 -2.73
C ASN A 33 11.52 -5.00 -1.28
N VAL A 34 10.75 -5.64 -0.40
CA VAL A 34 11.06 -5.75 1.02
C VAL A 34 11.04 -7.22 1.45
N ALA A 35 11.76 -7.53 2.53
CA ALA A 35 11.72 -8.87 3.10
C ALA A 35 10.42 -9.09 3.88
N SER A 36 10.04 -10.35 4.06
CA SER A 36 8.96 -10.69 4.99
C SER A 36 9.32 -10.24 6.41
N GLY A 37 8.36 -9.64 7.12
CA GLY A 37 8.58 -9.06 8.44
C GLY A 37 9.14 -7.64 8.43
N THR A 38 9.43 -7.04 7.27
CA THR A 38 9.75 -5.61 7.20
C THR A 38 8.52 -4.78 7.58
N VAL A 39 8.71 -3.85 8.51
CA VAL A 39 7.72 -2.83 8.88
C VAL A 39 7.72 -1.75 7.81
N LEU A 40 6.56 -1.53 7.17
CA LEU A 40 6.41 -0.52 6.11
C LEU A 40 6.18 0.89 6.66
N PHE A 41 5.55 0.99 7.83
CA PHE A 41 5.26 2.22 8.58
C PHE A 41 4.83 1.85 10.01
N GLU A 42 4.91 2.80 10.93
CA GLU A 42 4.38 2.67 12.28
C GLU A 42 3.00 3.34 12.41
N GLN A 43 2.23 2.91 13.42
CA GLN A 43 1.00 3.59 13.79
C GLN A 43 1.29 5.05 14.22
N GLY A 44 0.49 5.98 13.73
CA GLY A 44 0.67 7.42 13.95
C GLY A 44 1.59 8.12 12.94
N ASP A 45 2.27 7.37 12.06
CA ASP A 45 3.09 7.97 11.00
C ASP A 45 2.22 8.69 9.98
N MET A 46 2.73 9.81 9.44
CA MET A 46 2.07 10.56 8.38
C MET A 46 2.45 9.99 7.00
N PRO A 47 1.47 9.61 6.15
CA PRO A 47 1.74 9.15 4.79
C PRO A 47 2.42 10.21 3.92
N ASN A 48 3.40 9.78 3.14
CA ASN A 48 4.06 10.56 2.10
C ASN A 48 3.81 10.01 0.68
N PHE A 49 3.43 8.74 0.57
CA PHE A 49 3.06 8.06 -0.67
C PHE A 49 1.79 7.23 -0.47
N GLN A 50 1.00 7.07 -1.54
CA GLN A 50 0.05 5.97 -1.62
C GLN A 50 0.81 4.68 -1.94
N LEU A 51 0.68 3.68 -1.08
CA LEU A 51 1.28 2.37 -1.29
C LEU A 51 0.31 1.43 -2.01
N ILE A 52 0.83 0.62 -2.93
CA ILE A 52 0.11 -0.43 -3.66
C ILE A 52 0.90 -1.72 -3.55
N ILE A 53 0.25 -2.82 -3.16
CA ILE A 53 0.89 -4.14 -3.15
C ILE A 53 0.87 -4.72 -4.57
N LEU A 54 2.03 -4.91 -5.19
CA LEU A 54 2.16 -5.50 -6.53
C LEU A 54 2.30 -7.02 -6.49
N ALA A 55 2.83 -7.57 -5.40
CA ALA A 55 2.98 -9.00 -5.14
C ALA A 55 2.99 -9.28 -3.63
N GLY A 56 2.50 -10.45 -3.21
CA GLY A 56 2.46 -10.85 -1.80
C GLY A 56 1.37 -10.14 -0.99
N SER A 57 1.65 -9.90 0.29
CA SER A 57 0.71 -9.31 1.24
C SER A 57 1.39 -8.48 2.33
N ALA A 58 0.71 -7.44 2.79
CA ALA A 58 1.04 -6.71 4.00
C ALA A 58 -0.02 -6.98 5.08
N HIS A 59 0.41 -7.19 6.31
CA HIS A 59 -0.48 -7.34 7.46
C HIS A 59 -0.52 -6.03 8.23
N LEU A 60 -1.74 -5.57 8.53
CA LEU A 60 -1.98 -4.37 9.31
C LEU A 60 -2.29 -4.76 10.74
N PHE A 61 -1.55 -4.13 11.65
CA PHE A 61 -1.72 -4.30 13.09
C PHE A 61 -1.93 -2.93 13.72
N GLY A 62 -2.89 -2.85 14.63
CA GLY A 62 -3.05 -1.71 15.54
C GLY A 62 -2.45 -2.04 16.90
N ARG A 63 -1.97 -1.03 17.62
CA ARG A 63 -1.59 -1.15 19.04
C ARG A 63 -2.66 -0.51 19.91
N SER A 64 -3.12 -1.25 20.91
CA SER A 64 -4.00 -0.70 21.94
C SER A 64 -3.23 0.27 22.85
N PRO A 65 -3.91 1.14 23.62
CA PRO A 65 -3.26 2.01 24.61
C PRO A 65 -2.43 1.23 25.65
N GLU A 66 -2.80 -0.01 25.94
CA GLU A 66 -2.10 -0.92 26.86
C GLU A 66 -0.91 -1.63 26.19
N GLY A 67 -0.67 -1.38 24.90
CA GLY A 67 0.47 -1.90 24.13
C GLY A 67 0.22 -3.26 23.47
N HIS A 68 -1.01 -3.76 23.42
CA HIS A 68 -1.32 -5.01 22.76
C HIS A 68 -1.43 -4.84 21.25
N GLU A 69 -0.78 -5.72 20.50
CA GLU A 69 -0.89 -5.76 19.03
C GLU A 69 -2.14 -6.53 18.60
N VAL A 70 -2.96 -5.90 17.77
CA VAL A 70 -4.23 -6.42 17.25
C VAL A 70 -4.15 -6.48 15.74
N PHE A 71 -4.32 -7.68 15.18
CA PHE A 71 -4.43 -7.85 13.73
C PHE A 71 -5.74 -7.22 13.22
N ILE A 72 -5.62 -6.36 12.22
CA ILE A 72 -6.74 -5.64 11.60
C ILE A 72 -7.11 -6.33 10.28
N GLU A 73 -6.17 -6.38 9.33
CA GLU A 73 -6.41 -6.94 8.01
C GLU A 73 -5.13 -7.39 7.31
N ALA A 74 -5.29 -8.21 6.26
CA ALA A 74 -4.22 -8.58 5.33
C ALA A 74 -4.52 -8.00 3.95
N VAL A 75 -3.79 -6.96 3.56
CA VAL A 75 -3.86 -6.34 2.23
C VAL A 75 -3.03 -7.17 1.25
N ARG A 76 -3.63 -7.59 0.13
CA ARG A 76 -3.00 -8.49 -0.85
C ARG A 76 -2.90 -7.83 -2.22
N ALA A 77 -1.98 -8.30 -3.06
CA ALA A 77 -1.90 -7.81 -4.44
C ALA A 77 -3.18 -8.13 -5.25
N PRO A 78 -3.65 -7.23 -6.15
CA PRO A 78 -3.25 -5.83 -6.30
C PRO A 78 -4.19 -4.89 -5.54
N ASP A 79 -3.79 -4.43 -4.35
CA ASP A 79 -4.63 -3.55 -3.52
C ASP A 79 -3.83 -2.43 -2.82
N LEU A 80 -4.55 -1.41 -2.36
CA LEU A 80 -4.02 -0.22 -1.71
C LEU A 80 -3.90 -0.43 -0.20
N ILE A 81 -2.84 0.10 0.40
CA ILE A 81 -2.75 0.20 1.86
C ILE A 81 -3.39 1.52 2.31
N ILE A 82 -4.38 1.44 3.21
CA ILE A 82 -5.03 2.55 3.94
C ILE A 82 -5.14 3.85 3.11
N PRO A 83 -5.82 3.82 1.95
CA PRO A 83 -5.85 4.99 1.06
C PRO A 83 -6.56 6.19 1.68
N ALA A 84 -7.46 5.96 2.63
CA ALA A 84 -8.14 7.01 3.38
C ALA A 84 -7.14 7.94 4.08
N ALA A 85 -6.11 7.40 4.75
CA ALA A 85 -5.11 8.19 5.46
C ALA A 85 -4.35 9.13 4.51
N VAL A 86 -3.99 8.64 3.33
CA VAL A 86 -3.30 9.43 2.30
C VAL A 86 -4.22 10.53 1.75
N ILE A 87 -5.46 10.19 1.41
CA ILE A 87 -6.43 11.13 0.82
C ILE A 87 -6.85 12.21 1.82
N SER A 88 -7.01 11.85 3.09
CA SER A 88 -7.44 12.79 4.13
C SER A 88 -6.28 13.55 4.78
N GLY A 89 -5.03 13.20 4.48
CA GLY A 89 -3.85 13.76 5.16
C GLY A 89 -3.85 13.46 6.66
N ALA A 90 -4.27 12.26 7.04
CA ALA A 90 -4.34 11.82 8.43
C ALA A 90 -3.23 10.79 8.74
N PRO A 91 -2.81 10.68 10.01
CA PRO A 91 -1.92 9.61 10.44
C PRO A 91 -2.48 8.21 10.13
N TYR A 92 -1.61 7.23 9.95
CA TYR A 92 -2.02 5.84 9.91
C TYR A 92 -2.55 5.39 11.28
N LEU A 93 -3.72 4.73 11.27
CA LEU A 93 -4.37 4.04 12.39
C LEU A 93 -4.52 4.87 13.67
#